data_AF-A0A412J1V6-F1
#
_entry.id   AF-A0A412J1V6-F1
#
_cell.length_a   1.000
_cell.length_b   1.000
_cell.length_c   1.000
_cell.angle_alpha   90.00
_cell.angle_beta   90.00
_cell.angle_gamma   90.00
#
_symmetry.space_group_name_H-M   'P 1'
#
loop_
_entity.id
_entity.type
_entity.pdbx_description
1 polymer ?
#
loop_
_entity_poly.entity_id
_entity_poly.type
_entity_poly.pdbx_seq_one_letter_code
_entity_poly.pdbx_strand_id
1 'polypeptide(L)'
;MNKALAHLHTINKHKVKVTYLCFRCHLYKQGFLHDLSKYSYIELKTGFHYYQGFRSPIDAEKEEKGYSLGWLHHKGRNKHHWEYWLDFGVNGIYACKMPTNYVIEMFCDRVAASMIYQKEKYTDSSALEYYENGRGKILIHPETDALIHHLLKYLSEHGLDQTIHYIVTEIKE
;
A
#
# COMPACT_ATOMS: atom_id res chain seq x y z
N MET A 1 -19.18 -18.18 6.92
CA MET A 1 -17.71 -18.00 6.81
C MET A 1 -17.22 -17.27 8.05
N ASN A 2 -16.22 -17.79 8.75
CA ASN A 2 -15.66 -17.10 9.91
C ASN A 2 -14.89 -15.84 9.43
N LYS A 3 -15.45 -14.65 9.74
CA LYS A 3 -14.89 -13.35 9.32
C LYS A 3 -13.44 -13.18 9.75
N ALA A 4 -13.09 -13.61 10.97
CA ALA A 4 -11.74 -13.47 11.50
C ALA A 4 -10.74 -14.32 10.72
N LEU A 5 -11.05 -15.60 10.47
CA LEU A 5 -10.20 -16.49 9.68
C LEU A 5 -10.03 -16.00 8.24
N ALA A 6 -11.12 -15.52 7.62
CA ALA A 6 -11.08 -14.98 6.27
C ALA A 6 -10.26 -13.68 6.17
N HIS A 7 -10.36 -12.80 7.19
CA HIS A 7 -9.54 -11.61 7.28
C HIS A 7 -8.05 -11.95 7.43
N LEU A 8 -7.71 -12.85 8.36
CA LEU A 8 -6.34 -13.34 8.56
C LEU A 8 -5.76 -13.94 7.28
N HIS A 9 -6.55 -14.75 6.57
CA HIS A 9 -6.14 -15.30 5.28
C HIS A 9 -5.82 -14.20 4.26
N THR A 10 -6.66 -13.17 4.19
CA THR A 10 -6.47 -12.04 3.26
C THR A 10 -5.20 -11.25 3.55
N ILE A 11 -4.98 -10.85 4.82
CA ILE A 11 -3.78 -10.07 5.19
C ILE A 11 -2.49 -10.89 5.04
N ASN A 12 -2.53 -12.20 5.33
CA ASN A 12 -1.37 -13.08 5.16
C ASN A 12 -1.03 -13.25 3.67
N LYS A 13 -2.04 -13.46 2.81
CA LYS A 13 -1.85 -13.53 1.37
C LYS A 13 -1.24 -12.24 0.81
N HIS A 14 -1.72 -11.09 1.29
CA HIS A 14 -1.17 -9.77 0.96
C HIS A 14 0.28 -9.63 1.37
N LYS A 15 0.59 -9.86 2.65
CA LYS A 15 1.94 -9.76 3.17
C LYS A 15 2.92 -10.66 2.41
N VAL A 16 2.55 -11.90 2.12
CA VAL A 16 3.42 -12.83 1.36
C VAL A 16 3.69 -12.31 -0.04
N LYS A 17 2.67 -11.79 -0.73
CA LYS A 17 2.83 -11.25 -2.08
C LYS A 17 3.70 -9.99 -2.09
N VAL A 18 3.50 -9.07 -1.13
CA VAL A 18 4.36 -7.89 -0.99
C VAL A 18 5.79 -8.28 -0.65
N THR A 19 5.98 -9.25 0.25
CA THR A 19 7.31 -9.79 0.60
C THR A 19 8.03 -10.29 -0.65
N TYR A 20 7.33 -11.09 -1.47
CA TYR A 20 7.88 -11.61 -2.72
C TYR A 20 8.29 -10.47 -3.68
N LEU A 21 7.44 -9.47 -3.90
CA LEU A 21 7.76 -8.34 -4.78
C LEU A 21 8.91 -7.49 -4.23
N CYS A 22 8.90 -7.17 -2.94
CA CYS A 22 9.99 -6.45 -2.28
C CYS A 22 11.32 -7.21 -2.44
N PHE A 23 11.33 -8.54 -2.32
CA PHE A 23 12.55 -9.33 -2.48
C PHE A 23 13.07 -9.29 -3.91
N ARG A 24 12.17 -9.32 -4.90
CA ARG A 24 12.53 -9.13 -6.31
C ARG A 24 13.12 -7.74 -6.60
N CYS A 25 12.72 -6.72 -5.84
CA CYS A 25 13.32 -5.38 -5.85
C CYS A 25 14.53 -5.24 -4.90
N HIS A 26 15.06 -6.33 -4.36
CA HIS A 26 16.15 -6.38 -3.38
C HIS A 26 15.87 -5.60 -2.07
N LEU A 27 14.61 -5.40 -1.70
CA LEU A 27 14.16 -4.71 -0.48
C LEU A 27 13.79 -5.72 0.62
N TYR A 28 14.76 -6.55 1.02
CA TYR A 28 14.51 -7.64 1.97
C TYR A 28 13.95 -7.16 3.31
N LYS A 29 14.51 -6.07 3.86
CA LYS A 29 14.04 -5.49 5.12
C LYS A 29 12.58 -5.03 5.04
N GLN A 30 12.20 -4.34 3.96
CA GLN A 30 10.83 -3.90 3.74
C GLN A 30 9.89 -5.10 3.61
N GLY A 31 10.25 -6.12 2.83
CA GLY A 31 9.43 -7.33 2.69
C GLY A 31 9.13 -8.01 4.03
N PHE A 32 10.15 -8.21 4.88
CA PHE A 32 9.96 -8.80 6.21
C PHE A 32 9.07 -7.94 7.12
N LEU A 33 9.29 -6.62 7.13
CA LEU A 33 8.63 -5.70 8.06
C LEU A 33 7.28 -5.18 7.58
N HIS A 34 6.94 -5.39 6.30
CA HIS A 34 5.72 -4.90 5.69
C HIS A 34 4.49 -5.31 6.51
N ASP A 35 3.67 -4.33 6.88
CA ASP A 35 2.36 -4.51 7.50
C ASP A 35 2.33 -5.33 8.79
N LEU A 36 3.44 -5.41 9.54
CA LEU A 36 3.43 -6.14 10.82
C LEU A 36 2.45 -5.53 11.84
N SER A 37 2.06 -4.27 11.68
CA SER A 37 1.04 -3.65 12.53
C SER A 37 -0.35 -4.28 12.39
N LYS A 38 -0.65 -4.94 11.25
CA LYS A 38 -1.93 -5.63 10.98
C LYS A 38 -2.25 -6.72 11.99
N TYR A 39 -1.23 -7.26 12.65
CA TYR A 39 -1.36 -8.30 13.68
C TYR A 39 -1.57 -7.74 15.09
N SER A 40 -1.62 -6.42 15.24
CA SER A 40 -1.95 -5.78 16.51
C SER A 40 -3.43 -5.96 16.87
N TYR A 41 -3.74 -5.93 18.17
CA TYR A 41 -5.13 -6.01 18.65
C TYR A 41 -6.03 -4.92 18.02
N ILE A 42 -5.51 -3.70 17.85
CA ILE A 42 -6.26 -2.57 17.32
C ILE A 42 -6.73 -2.85 15.89
N GLU A 43 -5.82 -3.31 15.02
CA GLU A 43 -6.14 -3.58 13.62
C GLU A 43 -6.93 -4.88 13.44
N LEU A 44 -6.60 -5.95 14.18
CA LEU A 44 -7.34 -7.20 14.12
C LEU A 44 -8.79 -7.05 14.59
N LYS A 45 -9.03 -6.29 15.67
CA LYS A 45 -10.39 -6.02 16.16
C LYS A 45 -11.25 -5.35 15.09
N THR A 46 -10.74 -4.29 14.46
CA THR A 46 -11.41 -3.62 13.34
C THR A 46 -11.61 -4.59 12.18
N GLY A 47 -10.56 -5.30 11.78
CA GLY A 47 -10.58 -6.26 10.69
C GLY A 47 -11.64 -7.35 10.87
N PHE A 48 -11.71 -7.97 12.05
CA PHE A 48 -12.65 -9.06 12.34
C PHE A 48 -14.11 -8.60 12.36
N HIS A 49 -14.36 -7.38 12.85
CA HIS A 49 -15.69 -6.81 12.92
C HIS A 49 -16.22 -6.43 11.52
N TYR A 50 -15.41 -5.68 10.76
CA TYR A 50 -15.78 -5.05 9.51
C TYR A 50 -15.47 -5.88 8.25
N TYR A 51 -14.96 -7.10 8.37
CA TYR A 51 -14.65 -7.93 7.20
C TYR A 51 -15.89 -8.24 6.35
N GLN A 52 -15.81 -7.90 5.06
CA GLN A 52 -16.84 -8.14 4.05
C GLN A 52 -16.36 -9.02 2.88
N GLY A 53 -15.04 -9.17 2.70
CA GLY A 53 -14.43 -10.07 1.70
C GLY A 53 -14.26 -9.52 0.28
N PHE A 54 -14.79 -8.33 -0.02
CA PHE A 54 -14.64 -7.69 -1.34
C PHE A 54 -14.02 -6.29 -1.29
N ARG A 55 -13.83 -5.72 -0.08
CA ARG A 55 -13.20 -4.42 0.14
C ARG A 55 -12.54 -4.35 1.52
N SER A 56 -11.82 -3.27 1.79
CA SER A 56 -11.11 -3.05 3.05
C SER A 56 -12.06 -2.90 4.24
N PRO A 57 -11.83 -3.60 5.37
CA PRO A 57 -12.57 -3.38 6.61
C PRO A 57 -12.47 -1.93 7.14
N ILE A 58 -11.39 -1.22 6.78
CA ILE A 58 -11.18 0.18 7.14
C ILE A 58 -12.25 1.10 6.55
N ASP A 59 -12.70 0.85 5.32
CA ASP A 59 -13.67 1.72 4.65
C ASP A 59 -15.04 1.58 5.29
N ALA A 60 -15.42 0.37 5.68
CA ALA A 60 -16.65 0.13 6.44
C ALA A 60 -16.60 0.81 7.83
N GLU A 61 -15.46 0.78 8.52
CA GLU A 61 -15.32 1.51 9.79
C GLU A 61 -15.44 3.03 9.61
N LYS A 62 -14.86 3.58 8.54
CA LYS A 62 -14.99 5.01 8.20
C LYS A 62 -16.42 5.41 7.88
N GLU A 63 -17.18 4.56 7.20
CA GLU A 63 -18.60 4.82 6.89
C GLU A 63 -19.47 4.85 8.15
N GLU A 64 -19.19 3.97 9.13
CA GLU A 64 -19.95 3.94 10.39
C GLU A 64 -19.54 5.08 11.34
N LYS A 65 -18.25 5.34 11.50
CA LYS A 65 -17.72 6.22 12.56
C LYS A 65 -17.24 7.59 12.07
N GLY A 66 -17.10 7.78 10.76
CA GLY A 66 -16.41 8.93 10.16
C GLY A 66 -14.88 8.83 10.19
N TYR A 67 -14.31 7.79 10.80
CA TYR A 67 -12.87 7.52 10.84
C TYR A 67 -12.60 6.03 11.04
N SER A 68 -11.35 5.59 10.87
CA SER A 68 -10.94 4.23 11.23
C SER A 68 -9.76 4.25 12.19
N LEU A 69 -9.97 3.73 13.40
CA LEU A 69 -8.88 3.60 14.39
C LEU A 69 -7.81 2.63 13.87
N GLY A 70 -8.23 1.56 13.20
CA GLY A 70 -7.33 0.63 12.52
C GLY A 70 -6.44 1.33 11.50
N TRP A 71 -7.02 2.20 10.66
CA TRP A 71 -6.26 2.97 9.67
C TRP A 71 -5.29 3.96 10.30
N LEU A 72 -5.72 4.71 11.33
CA LEU A 72 -4.86 5.65 12.05
C LEU A 72 -3.64 4.94 12.67
N HIS A 73 -3.86 3.77 13.28
CA HIS A 73 -2.79 2.95 13.84
C HIS A 73 -1.83 2.42 12.75
N HIS A 74 -2.41 1.97 11.64
CA HIS A 74 -1.72 1.34 10.53
C HIS A 74 -0.82 2.30 9.75
N LYS A 75 -1.40 3.40 9.26
CA LYS A 75 -0.65 4.40 8.48
C LYS A 75 0.45 5.07 9.32
N GLY A 76 0.28 5.13 10.65
CA GLY A 76 1.29 5.66 11.58
C GLY A 76 2.42 4.68 11.95
N ARG A 77 2.40 3.45 11.42
CA ARG A 77 3.45 2.43 11.69
C ARG A 77 4.10 1.87 10.44
N ASN A 78 3.44 1.97 9.28
CA ASN A 78 3.97 1.47 8.02
C ASN A 78 4.37 2.63 7.12
N LYS A 79 5.69 2.78 6.95
CA LYS A 79 6.34 3.91 6.27
C LYS A 79 6.12 3.94 4.77
N HIS A 80 5.57 2.89 4.16
CA HIS A 80 5.20 2.91 2.74
C HIS A 80 3.88 3.65 2.48
N HIS A 81 3.10 3.97 3.51
CA HIS A 81 1.97 4.90 3.35
C HIS A 81 2.46 6.34 3.34
N TRP A 82 2.06 7.10 2.34
CA TRP A 82 2.39 8.52 2.21
C TRP A 82 1.88 9.32 3.42
N GLU A 83 0.77 8.90 4.04
CA GLU A 83 0.24 9.55 5.25
C GLU A 83 1.16 9.48 6.46
N TYR A 84 2.09 8.52 6.51
CA TYR A 84 3.13 8.46 7.55
C TYR A 84 4.03 9.69 7.50
N TRP A 85 4.20 10.26 6.30
CA TRP A 85 5.13 11.36 6.00
C TRP A 85 4.43 12.72 5.96
N LEU A 86 3.30 12.85 6.64
CA LEU A 86 2.67 14.14 6.90
C LEU A 86 3.18 14.70 8.23
N ASP A 87 3.57 15.96 8.22
CA ASP A 87 4.08 16.65 9.40
C ASP A 87 3.46 18.05 9.55
N PHE A 88 3.62 18.65 10.72
CA PHE A 88 3.09 19.98 11.05
C PHE A 88 4.18 21.04 10.93
N GLY A 89 3.94 22.02 10.07
CA GLY A 89 4.75 23.23 9.95
C GLY A 89 3.97 24.47 10.38
N VAL A 90 4.62 25.64 10.27
CA VAL A 90 4.02 26.94 10.62
C VAL A 90 2.71 27.21 9.86
N ASN A 91 2.61 26.71 8.62
CA ASN A 91 1.45 26.91 7.74
C ASN A 91 0.47 25.73 7.73
N GLY A 92 0.54 24.84 8.73
CA GLY A 92 -0.29 23.65 8.81
C GLY A 92 0.42 22.38 8.32
N ILE A 93 -0.36 21.40 7.85
CA ILE A 93 0.15 20.09 7.47
C ILE A 93 0.88 20.18 6.13
N TYR A 94 2.07 19.59 6.04
CA TYR A 94 2.83 19.46 4.80
C TYR A 94 3.28 18.01 4.58
N ALA A 95 3.55 17.65 3.32
CA ALA A 95 4.05 16.32 2.98
C ALA A 95 5.58 16.32 2.87
N CYS A 96 6.22 15.43 3.60
CA CYS A 96 7.65 15.17 3.54
C CYS A 96 7.97 14.23 2.38
N LYS A 97 9.12 14.42 1.72
CA LYS A 97 9.62 13.50 0.70
C LYS A 97 9.86 12.12 1.33
N MET A 98 9.24 11.10 0.76
CA MET A 98 9.48 9.71 1.15
C MET A 98 10.86 9.25 0.67
N PRO A 99 11.63 8.51 1.49
CA PRO A 99 12.79 7.77 1.02
C PRO A 99 12.42 6.77 -0.09
N THR A 100 13.28 6.65 -1.11
CA THR A 100 13.04 5.86 -2.33
C THR A 100 12.62 4.42 -2.04
N ASN A 101 13.25 3.76 -1.07
CA ASN A 101 12.93 2.39 -0.66
C ASN A 101 11.47 2.22 -0.17
N TYR A 102 10.88 3.25 0.46
CA TYR A 102 9.48 3.22 0.89
C TYR A 102 8.51 3.56 -0.25
N VAL A 103 8.95 4.31 -1.26
CA VAL A 103 8.16 4.51 -2.50
C VAL A 103 8.09 3.21 -3.30
N ILE A 104 9.19 2.46 -3.39
CA ILE A 104 9.21 1.14 -4.02
C ILE A 104 8.38 0.14 -3.20
N GLU A 105 8.44 0.16 -1.86
CA GLU A 105 7.54 -0.66 -1.04
C GLU A 105 6.06 -0.31 -1.29
N MET A 106 5.73 0.98 -1.43
CA MET A 106 4.37 1.44 -1.79
C MET A 106 3.94 0.93 -3.17
N PHE A 107 4.85 0.89 -4.14
CA PHE A 107 4.61 0.27 -5.45
C PHE A 107 4.28 -1.22 -5.28
N CYS A 108 5.11 -1.98 -4.56
CA CYS A 108 4.89 -3.41 -4.32
C CYS A 108 3.56 -3.67 -3.61
N ASP A 109 3.22 -2.87 -2.60
CA ASP A 109 1.95 -2.92 -1.87
C ASP A 109 0.75 -2.76 -2.80
N ARG A 110 0.73 -1.70 -3.62
CA ARG A 110 -0.40 -1.41 -4.53
C ARG A 110 -0.58 -2.48 -5.60
N VAL A 111 0.52 -3.00 -6.14
CA VAL A 111 0.49 -4.09 -7.12
C VAL A 111 -0.08 -5.37 -6.48
N ALA A 112 0.42 -5.75 -5.30
CA ALA A 112 -0.05 -6.92 -4.58
C ALA A 112 -1.53 -6.82 -4.18
N ALA A 113 -1.96 -5.66 -3.67
CA ALA A 113 -3.35 -5.40 -3.33
C ALA A 113 -4.25 -5.56 -4.56
N SER A 114 -3.86 -4.97 -5.70
CA SER A 114 -4.60 -5.07 -6.95
C SER A 114 -4.74 -6.52 -7.41
N MET A 115 -3.66 -7.31 -7.37
CA MET A 115 -3.70 -8.74 -7.71
C MET A 115 -4.64 -9.54 -6.79
N ILE A 116 -4.67 -9.23 -5.49
CA ILE A 116 -5.46 -9.99 -4.51
C ILE A 116 -6.95 -9.67 -4.62
N TYR A 117 -7.31 -8.40 -4.74
CA TYR A 117 -8.71 -7.98 -4.78
C TYR A 117 -9.34 -8.20 -6.16
N GLN A 118 -8.61 -7.97 -7.25
CA GLN A 118 -9.16 -8.07 -8.61
C GLN A 118 -9.08 -9.48 -9.20
N LYS A 119 -8.17 -10.35 -8.69
CA LYS A 119 -8.04 -11.75 -9.12
C LYS A 119 -7.92 -11.88 -10.64
N GLU A 120 -8.87 -12.57 -11.29
CA GLU A 120 -8.87 -12.79 -12.75
C GLU A 120 -9.05 -11.49 -13.54
N LYS A 121 -9.52 -10.41 -12.90
CA LYS A 121 -9.68 -9.09 -13.51
C LYS A 121 -8.42 -8.22 -13.42
N TYR A 122 -7.39 -8.67 -12.72
CA TYR A 122 -6.15 -7.92 -12.59
C TYR A 122 -5.49 -7.72 -13.95
N THR A 123 -5.02 -6.50 -14.20
CA THR A 123 -4.10 -6.14 -15.28
C THR A 123 -2.94 -5.34 -14.69
N ASP A 124 -1.85 -5.22 -15.43
CA ASP A 124 -0.72 -4.39 -14.99
C ASP A 124 -1.09 -2.88 -14.92
N SER A 125 -2.23 -2.46 -15.48
CA SER A 125 -2.80 -1.12 -15.31
C SER A 125 -3.57 -0.93 -14.00
N SER A 126 -4.03 -2.01 -13.35
CA SER A 126 -4.95 -1.95 -12.20
C SER A 126 -4.45 -1.03 -11.06
N ALA A 127 -3.15 -1.07 -10.75
CA ALA A 127 -2.57 -0.28 -9.68
C ALA A 127 -2.41 1.20 -10.06
N LEU A 128 -2.13 1.50 -11.34
CA LEU A 128 -2.08 2.85 -11.88
C LEU A 128 -3.46 3.49 -11.86
N GLU A 129 -4.47 2.80 -12.39
CA GLU A 129 -5.86 3.28 -12.41
C GLU A 129 -6.37 3.61 -11.00
N TYR A 130 -6.08 2.74 -10.02
CA TYR A 130 -6.43 3.01 -8.63
C TYR A 130 -5.74 4.26 -8.09
N TYR A 131 -4.45 4.45 -8.40
CA TYR A 131 -3.71 5.62 -7.96
C TYR A 131 -4.20 6.91 -8.61
N GLU A 132 -4.43 6.93 -9.93
CA GLU A 132 -4.89 8.11 -10.65
C GLU A 132 -6.28 8.58 -10.21
N ASN A 133 -7.19 7.64 -9.89
CA ASN A 133 -8.51 7.95 -9.32
C ASN A 133 -8.44 8.70 -7.97
N GLY A 134 -7.33 8.53 -7.24
CA GLY A 134 -7.08 9.16 -5.94
C GLY A 134 -6.06 10.31 -5.94
N ARG A 135 -5.21 10.41 -6.97
CA ARG A 135 -4.02 11.28 -6.99
C ARG A 135 -4.32 12.75 -6.70
N GLY A 136 -5.40 13.29 -7.25
CA GLY A 136 -5.83 14.69 -7.01
C GLY A 136 -6.49 14.94 -5.65
N LYS A 137 -6.65 13.91 -4.81
CA LYS A 137 -7.37 13.97 -3.52
C LYS A 137 -6.44 13.73 -2.31
N ILE A 138 -5.14 13.53 -2.55
CA ILE A 138 -4.16 13.20 -1.52
C ILE A 138 -3.14 14.32 -1.34
N LEU A 139 -2.56 14.40 -0.15
CA LEU A 139 -1.47 15.33 0.16
C LEU A 139 -0.15 14.54 0.17
N ILE A 140 0.56 14.52 -0.96
CA ILE A 140 1.80 13.77 -1.14
C ILE A 140 2.90 14.68 -1.66
N HIS A 141 4.16 14.44 -1.27
CA HIS A 141 5.28 15.25 -1.73
C HIS A 141 5.45 15.12 -3.25
N PRO A 142 5.69 16.21 -4.01
CA PRO A 142 5.73 16.16 -5.48
C PRO A 142 6.71 15.14 -6.07
N GLU A 143 7.92 15.00 -5.50
CA GLU A 143 8.88 13.99 -5.97
C GLU A 143 8.46 12.55 -5.64
N THR A 144 7.76 12.35 -4.52
CA THR A 144 7.22 11.04 -4.15
C THR A 144 6.09 10.65 -5.10
N ASP A 145 5.19 11.60 -5.40
CA ASP A 145 4.10 11.49 -6.37
C ASP A 145 4.61 11.16 -7.77
N ALA A 146 5.62 11.92 -8.24
CA ALA A 146 6.25 11.69 -9.53
C ALA A 146 6.84 10.27 -9.63
N LEU A 147 7.56 9.82 -8.61
CA LEU A 147 8.19 8.50 -8.62
C LEU A 147 7.16 7.36 -8.59
N ILE A 148 6.17 7.40 -7.68
CA ILE A 148 5.16 6.32 -7.64
C ILE A 148 4.33 6.29 -8.93
N HIS A 149 3.97 7.45 -9.48
CA HIS A 149 3.26 7.52 -10.76
C HIS A 149 4.10 6.94 -11.89
N HIS A 150 5.38 7.30 -11.97
CA HIS A 150 6.32 6.76 -12.96
C HIS A 150 6.41 5.24 -12.89
N LEU A 151 6.60 4.66 -11.70
CA LEU A 151 6.71 3.21 -11.53
C LEU A 151 5.42 2.46 -11.92
N LEU A 152 4.26 3.00 -11.54
CA LEU A 152 2.97 2.42 -11.88
C LEU A 152 2.65 2.54 -13.38
N LYS A 153 3.06 3.65 -13.99
CA LYS A 153 2.93 3.84 -15.44
C LYS A 153 3.85 2.88 -16.21
N TYR A 154 5.11 2.76 -15.78
CA TYR A 154 6.06 1.81 -16.37
C TYR A 154 5.53 0.38 -16.26
N LEU A 155 4.94 -0.01 -15.12
CA LEU A 155 4.24 -1.29 -14.97
C LEU A 155 3.14 -1.48 -16.01
N SER A 156 2.28 -0.48 -16.18
CA SER A 156 1.19 -0.56 -17.16
C SER A 156 1.67 -0.70 -18.61
N GLU A 157 2.84 -0.17 -18.95
CA GLU A 157 3.37 -0.14 -20.33
C GLU A 157 4.28 -1.34 -20.64
N HIS A 158 4.99 -1.86 -19.65
CA HIS A 158 6.09 -2.82 -19.81
C HIS A 158 5.89 -4.14 -19.05
N GLY A 159 4.93 -4.16 -18.13
CA GLY A 159 4.64 -5.29 -17.27
C GLY A 159 5.64 -5.49 -16.13
N LEU A 160 5.30 -6.42 -15.24
CA LEU A 160 5.93 -6.52 -13.92
C LEU A 160 7.43 -6.85 -13.97
N ASP A 161 7.85 -7.79 -14.82
CA ASP A 161 9.25 -8.24 -14.84
C ASP A 161 10.20 -7.16 -15.35
N GLN A 162 9.80 -6.43 -16.39
CA GLN A 162 10.57 -5.30 -16.93
C GLN A 162 10.61 -4.14 -15.92
N THR A 163 9.51 -3.89 -15.21
CA THR A 163 9.46 -2.84 -14.16
C THR A 163 10.37 -3.17 -12.99
N ILE A 164 10.37 -4.42 -12.53
CA ILE A 164 11.26 -4.87 -11.45
C ILE A 164 12.73 -4.73 -11.87
N HIS A 165 13.06 -5.12 -13.11
CA HIS A 165 14.41 -4.94 -13.64
C HIS A 165 14.81 -3.47 -13.63
N TYR A 166 13.96 -2.59 -14.17
CA TYR A 166 14.17 -1.14 -14.17
C TYR A 166 14.35 -0.55 -12.76
N ILE A 167 13.54 -0.97 -11.79
CA ILE A 167 13.67 -0.53 -10.39
C ILE A 167 15.06 -0.89 -9.84
N VAL A 168 15.53 -2.10 -10.12
CA VAL A 168 16.79 -2.63 -9.58
C VAL A 168 18.02 -2.01 -10.25
N THR A 169 17.94 -1.63 -11.53
CA THR A 169 19.09 -1.08 -12.28
C THR A 169 19.15 0.45 -12.31
N GLU A 170 18.01 1.13 -12.41
CA GLU A 170 17.98 2.58 -12.70
C GLU A 170 17.49 3.46 -11.53
N ILE A 171 16.69 2.92 -10.60
CA ILE A 171 16.04 3.73 -9.56
C ILE A 171 16.72 3.59 -8.21
N LYS A 172 17.17 2.39 -7.88
CA LYS A 172 17.65 2.09 -6.53
C LYS A 172 19.07 2.62 -6.34
N GLU A 173 19.21 3.56 -5.43
CA GLU A 173 20.50 4.06 -4.91
C GLU A 173 21.32 2.94 -4.25
#